data_AF-A0A0G0YHX7-F1
#
_entry.id   AF-A0A0G0YHX7-F1
#
_cell.length_a   1.000
_cell.length_b   1.000
_cell.length_c   1.000
_cell.angle_alpha   90.00
_cell.angle_beta   90.00
_cell.angle_gamma   90.00
#
_symmetry.space_group_name_H-M   'P 1'
#
loop_
_entity.id
_entity.type
_entity.pdbx_description
1 polymer ?
#
loop_
_entity_poly.entity_id
_entity_poly.type
_entity_poly.pdbx_seq_one_letter_code
_entity_poly.pdbx_strand_id
1 'polypeptide(L)'
;MKKTLYSFLVLALLLPSVIFAREANGEESGKNTPTPRVTTTTTEDEDVNETTTTATPTPSKTTTPKVTPKTSKESLEDSLKAYKEASEAKKLEKLKTFGTKAVDNRIKELNNIISQIEKNKMLESADKTELKTDIQKEIATLEALKEEITSATDLETLRTLIKKIYTDHKIYAVVKPKQLAILAAARTKGAVNKLENLEKRLEKLIDKAKDDGKDTTAVESYVTDFKAKTEQAKSLIDKAKATFKSMPINDPAKAKVLREEGKGYLTQAKDLLKQAGTDLKKIIAALKTEKKSSNSNTDDDDDTTPSTTPTPSATPTSTPTPTTTE
;
A
#
# COMPACT_ATOMS: atom_id res chain seq x y z
N MET A 1 7.95 32.84 5.44
CA MET A 1 8.24 31.39 5.24
C MET A 1 7.89 30.46 6.42
N LYS A 2 7.43 30.96 7.59
CA LYS A 2 7.24 30.13 8.81
C LYS A 2 5.92 29.32 8.90
N LYS A 3 4.92 29.57 8.04
CA LYS A 3 3.60 28.88 8.07
C LYS A 3 3.50 27.65 7.15
N THR A 4 4.35 27.53 6.13
CA THR A 4 4.30 26.39 5.17
C THR A 4 4.94 25.11 5.69
N LEU A 5 5.84 25.18 6.69
CA LEU A 5 6.47 23.99 7.28
C LEU A 5 5.50 23.15 8.14
N TYR A 6 4.50 23.79 8.75
CA TYR A 6 3.53 23.12 9.62
C TYR A 6 2.46 22.34 8.86
N SER A 7 2.09 22.79 7.65
CA SER A 7 1.04 22.16 6.84
C SER A 7 1.47 20.81 6.24
N PHE A 8 2.76 20.65 5.92
CA PHE A 8 3.29 19.38 5.41
C PHE A 8 3.50 18.31 6.50
N LEU A 9 3.65 18.68 7.77
CA LEU A 9 3.96 17.75 8.86
C LEU A 9 2.71 16.99 9.34
N VAL A 10 1.52 17.61 9.26
CA VAL A 10 0.25 16.98 9.66
C VAL A 10 -0.29 16.02 8.60
N LEU A 11 0.01 16.24 7.32
CA LEU A 11 -0.49 15.41 6.21
C LEU A 11 0.23 14.06 6.07
N ALA A 12 1.41 13.88 6.68
CA ALA A 12 2.19 12.64 6.60
C ALA A 12 1.70 11.52 7.54
N LEU A 13 0.86 11.84 8.53
CA LEU A 13 0.35 10.88 9.54
C LEU A 13 -1.03 10.29 9.22
N LEU A 14 -1.66 10.72 8.14
CA LEU A 14 -2.84 10.08 7.54
C LEU A 14 -2.39 9.04 6.50
N LEU A 15 -1.69 8.00 6.94
CA LEU A 15 -1.64 6.78 6.14
C LEU A 15 -3.05 6.19 6.16
N PRO A 16 -3.73 6.00 5.02
CA PRO A 16 -4.98 5.28 5.00
C PRO A 16 -4.71 3.91 5.61
N SER A 17 -5.43 3.59 6.69
CA SER A 17 -5.51 2.25 7.25
C SER A 17 -5.97 1.34 6.12
N VAL A 18 -5.04 0.74 5.39
CA VAL A 18 -5.36 -0.32 4.44
C VAL A 18 -5.80 -1.49 5.30
N ILE A 19 -7.12 -1.55 5.51
CA ILE A 19 -7.83 -2.69 6.07
C ILE A 19 -7.52 -3.85 5.12
N PHE A 20 -6.48 -4.60 5.43
CA PHE A 20 -6.35 -5.96 4.92
C PHE A 20 -7.46 -6.73 5.64
N ALA A 21 -8.55 -6.99 4.91
CA ALA A 21 -9.58 -7.90 5.37
C ALA A 21 -8.90 -9.21 5.78
N ARG A 22 -8.91 -9.46 7.10
CA ARG A 22 -8.52 -10.73 7.71
C ARG A 22 -9.64 -11.71 7.38
N GLU A 23 -9.53 -12.35 6.23
CA GLU A 23 -10.41 -13.46 5.86
C GLU A 23 -9.96 -14.68 6.67
N ALA A 24 -10.53 -14.79 7.88
CA ALA A 24 -10.42 -15.96 8.72
C ALA A 24 -11.45 -16.99 8.23
N ASN A 25 -10.97 -18.19 7.93
CA ASN A 25 -11.81 -19.38 7.86
C ASN A 25 -12.47 -19.60 9.22
N GLY A 26 -13.79 -19.79 9.22
CA GLY A 26 -14.58 -20.21 10.37
C GLY A 26 -16.06 -20.20 9.98
N GLU A 27 -16.69 -21.37 10.09
CA GLU A 27 -18.04 -21.72 9.67
C GLU A 27 -19.19 -20.93 10.34
N GLU A 28 -20.36 -21.11 9.73
CA GLU A 28 -21.74 -20.86 10.21
C GLU A 28 -22.41 -19.47 10.05
N SER A 29 -23.40 -19.50 9.15
CA SER A 29 -24.80 -19.07 9.35
C SER A 29 -25.07 -17.62 9.77
N GLY A 30 -25.62 -16.84 8.83
CA GLY A 30 -26.33 -15.60 9.17
C GLY A 30 -26.62 -14.71 7.97
N LYS A 31 -27.87 -14.77 7.49
CA LYS A 31 -28.42 -13.91 6.42
C LYS A 31 -28.19 -12.43 6.74
N ASN A 32 -27.63 -11.65 5.81
CA ASN A 32 -27.89 -10.21 5.71
C ASN A 32 -27.69 -9.72 4.26
N THR A 33 -28.73 -9.07 3.74
CA THR A 33 -28.90 -8.52 2.40
C THR A 33 -28.12 -7.20 2.20
N PRO A 34 -27.62 -6.89 0.99
CA PRO A 34 -26.97 -5.62 0.71
C PRO A 34 -27.97 -4.52 0.28
N THR A 35 -27.86 -3.36 0.90
CA THR A 35 -28.50 -2.09 0.51
C THR A 35 -27.67 -1.39 -0.58
N PRO A 36 -28.26 -0.86 -1.67
CA PRO A 36 -27.52 -0.06 -2.64
C PRO A 36 -27.29 1.38 -2.13
N ARG A 37 -26.02 1.80 -2.08
CA ARG A 37 -25.60 3.18 -1.80
C ARG A 37 -25.52 3.95 -3.12
N VAL A 38 -26.49 4.83 -3.34
CA VAL A 38 -26.47 5.84 -4.42
C VAL A 38 -25.40 6.88 -4.09
N THR A 39 -24.54 7.19 -5.07
CA THR A 39 -23.57 8.29 -5.00
C THR A 39 -24.00 9.33 -6.02
N THR A 40 -24.54 10.46 -5.56
CA THR A 40 -24.83 11.63 -6.39
C THR A 40 -23.58 12.51 -6.47
N THR A 41 -23.11 12.73 -7.69
CA THR A 41 -22.07 13.71 -8.01
C THR A 41 -22.76 15.05 -8.28
N THR A 42 -22.41 16.07 -7.49
CA THR A 42 -22.81 17.47 -7.73
C THR A 42 -21.74 18.11 -8.60
N THR A 43 -22.14 18.58 -9.79
CA THR A 43 -21.36 19.50 -10.62
C THR A 43 -22.15 20.80 -10.70
N GLU A 44 -21.58 21.86 -10.15
CA GLU A 44 -21.96 23.24 -10.44
C GLU A 44 -21.33 23.61 -11.78
N ASP A 45 -22.12 24.15 -12.71
CA ASP A 45 -21.73 25.32 -13.50
C ASP A 45 -22.94 25.91 -14.24
N GLU A 46 -22.84 27.23 -14.39
CA GLU A 46 -23.82 28.24 -14.75
C GLU A 46 -24.34 28.21 -16.20
N ASP A 47 -25.64 28.47 -16.29
CA ASP A 47 -26.35 29.43 -17.17
C ASP A 47 -26.26 29.34 -18.71
N VAL A 48 -27.43 29.19 -19.35
CA VAL A 48 -28.05 30.12 -20.33
C VAL A 48 -29.21 29.42 -21.08
N ASN A 49 -30.43 29.88 -20.74
CA ASN A 49 -31.59 30.21 -21.60
C ASN A 49 -32.06 29.27 -22.75
N GLU A 50 -33.25 28.67 -22.62
CA GLU A 50 -34.48 29.02 -23.39
C GLU A 50 -35.64 28.00 -23.18
N THR A 51 -36.76 28.56 -22.71
CA THR A 51 -38.17 28.32 -23.06
C THR A 51 -38.74 26.92 -23.40
N THR A 52 -39.82 26.62 -22.67
CA THR A 52 -41.11 26.00 -23.09
C THR A 52 -41.41 24.51 -22.83
N THR A 53 -42.55 24.33 -22.15
CA THR A 53 -43.57 23.27 -22.25
C THR A 53 -43.55 22.18 -21.18
N THR A 54 -44.32 22.50 -20.14
CA THR A 54 -44.92 21.64 -19.12
C THR A 54 -45.73 20.50 -19.74
N ALA A 55 -45.27 19.26 -19.56
CA ALA A 55 -46.10 18.07 -19.65
C ALA A 55 -45.72 17.13 -18.51
N THR A 56 -46.64 16.98 -17.55
CA THR A 56 -46.52 16.12 -16.37
C THR A 56 -46.61 14.64 -16.79
N PRO A 57 -45.56 13.81 -16.67
CA PRO A 57 -45.71 12.37 -16.85
C PRO A 57 -46.28 11.77 -15.56
N THR A 58 -47.45 11.15 -15.70
CA THR A 58 -48.09 10.30 -14.68
C THR A 58 -47.13 9.16 -14.30
N PRO A 59 -46.87 8.90 -13.00
CA PRO A 59 -46.03 7.79 -12.58
C PRO A 59 -46.77 6.46 -12.85
N SER A 60 -46.46 5.84 -13.98
CA SER A 60 -46.90 4.48 -14.29
C SER A 60 -46.22 3.51 -13.33
N LYS A 61 -47.03 2.89 -12.49
CA LYS A 61 -46.66 1.92 -11.45
C LYS A 61 -46.22 0.63 -12.14
N THR A 62 -44.97 0.57 -12.61
CA THR A 62 -44.36 -0.66 -13.11
C THR A 62 -44.22 -1.65 -11.96
N THR A 63 -45.16 -2.58 -11.86
CA THR A 63 -45.05 -3.79 -11.05
C THR A 63 -43.96 -4.66 -11.64
N THR A 64 -42.71 -4.44 -11.21
CA THR A 64 -41.62 -5.38 -11.46
C THR A 64 -42.02 -6.75 -10.89
N PRO A 65 -42.16 -7.80 -11.71
CA PRO A 65 -42.40 -9.14 -11.20
C PRO A 65 -41.24 -9.49 -10.26
N LYS A 66 -41.59 -9.86 -9.04
CA LYS A 66 -40.68 -10.38 -8.02
C LYS A 66 -40.08 -11.69 -8.55
N VAL A 67 -39.00 -11.59 -9.34
CA VAL A 67 -38.19 -12.75 -9.71
C VAL A 67 -37.56 -13.24 -8.42
N THR A 68 -38.17 -14.24 -7.80
CA THR A 68 -37.54 -15.02 -6.76
C THR A 68 -36.25 -15.57 -7.35
N PRO A 69 -35.07 -15.25 -6.79
CA PRO A 69 -33.82 -15.80 -7.28
C PRO A 69 -33.88 -17.31 -7.06
N LYS A 70 -34.16 -18.05 -8.14
CA LYS A 70 -34.01 -19.50 -8.19
C LYS A 70 -32.61 -19.79 -7.64
N THR A 71 -32.55 -20.45 -6.49
CA THR A 71 -31.31 -20.58 -5.72
C THR A 71 -30.20 -21.11 -6.62
N SER A 72 -29.00 -20.52 -6.56
CA SER A 72 -27.87 -20.81 -7.47
C SER A 72 -27.55 -22.31 -7.63
N LYS A 73 -27.90 -23.11 -6.62
CA LYS A 73 -27.77 -24.58 -6.61
C LYS A 73 -28.70 -25.26 -7.62
N GLU A 74 -29.97 -24.86 -7.69
CA GLU A 74 -30.95 -25.46 -8.60
C GLU A 74 -30.60 -25.17 -10.06
N SER A 75 -30.07 -23.96 -10.34
CA SER A 75 -29.53 -23.59 -11.66
C SER A 75 -28.27 -24.38 -12.05
N LEU A 76 -27.41 -24.71 -11.07
CA LEU A 76 -26.22 -25.55 -11.29
C LEU A 76 -26.60 -27.00 -11.60
N GLU A 77 -27.60 -27.55 -10.89
CA GLU A 77 -28.08 -28.91 -11.11
C GLU A 77 -28.75 -29.05 -12.49
N ASP A 78 -29.60 -28.10 -12.86
CA ASP A 78 -30.25 -28.04 -14.19
C ASP A 78 -29.21 -27.96 -15.32
N SER A 79 -28.19 -27.10 -15.19
CA SER A 79 -27.14 -26.94 -16.20
C SER A 79 -26.22 -28.17 -16.31
N LEU A 80 -25.92 -28.84 -15.19
CA LEU A 80 -25.17 -30.09 -15.17
C LEU A 80 -25.95 -31.23 -15.85
N LYS A 81 -27.25 -31.34 -15.58
CA LYS A 81 -28.13 -32.31 -16.24
C LYS A 81 -28.17 -32.08 -17.76
N ALA A 82 -28.42 -30.85 -18.20
CA ALA A 82 -28.40 -30.48 -19.62
C ALA A 82 -27.04 -30.69 -20.29
N TYR A 83 -25.94 -30.65 -19.53
CA TYR A 83 -24.61 -31.02 -20.03
C TYR A 83 -24.45 -32.53 -20.20
N LYS A 84 -24.91 -33.33 -19.23
CA LYS A 84 -24.83 -34.81 -19.29
C LYS A 84 -25.61 -35.38 -20.48
N GLU A 85 -26.79 -34.83 -20.74
CA GLU A 85 -27.70 -35.24 -21.82
C GLU A 85 -27.32 -34.71 -23.21
N ALA A 86 -26.37 -33.76 -23.31
CA ALA A 86 -25.95 -33.19 -24.58
C ALA A 86 -25.16 -34.19 -25.45
N SER A 87 -25.25 -34.02 -26.78
CA SER A 87 -24.38 -34.71 -27.74
C SER A 87 -22.91 -34.36 -27.50
N GLU A 88 -22.00 -35.24 -27.93
CA GLU A 88 -20.55 -35.03 -27.75
C GLU A 88 -20.06 -33.73 -28.37
N ALA A 89 -20.52 -33.40 -29.59
CA ALA A 89 -20.20 -32.14 -30.25
C ALA A 89 -20.60 -30.92 -29.40
N LYS A 90 -21.82 -30.93 -28.82
CA LYS A 90 -22.29 -29.86 -27.91
C LYS A 90 -21.48 -29.82 -26.61
N LYS A 91 -21.06 -30.96 -26.07
CA LYS A 91 -20.21 -31.03 -24.87
C LYS A 91 -18.85 -30.40 -25.14
N LEU A 92 -18.26 -30.74 -26.28
CA LEU A 92 -16.97 -30.21 -26.72
C LEU A 92 -17.00 -28.69 -26.89
N GLU A 93 -18.00 -28.15 -27.58
CA GLU A 93 -18.18 -26.69 -27.76
C GLU A 93 -18.37 -25.96 -26.41
N LYS A 94 -19.20 -26.52 -25.51
CA LYS A 94 -19.40 -25.97 -24.17
C LYS A 94 -18.10 -25.95 -23.36
N LEU A 95 -17.29 -27.01 -23.41
CA LEU A 95 -16.01 -27.06 -22.70
C LEU A 95 -14.99 -26.09 -23.29
N LYS A 96 -14.92 -25.95 -24.62
CA LYS A 96 -14.06 -24.96 -25.27
C LYS A 96 -14.41 -23.56 -24.78
N THR A 97 -15.68 -23.20 -24.83
CA THR A 97 -16.20 -21.90 -24.35
C THR A 97 -15.86 -21.66 -22.88
N PHE A 98 -16.02 -22.69 -22.04
CA PHE A 98 -15.66 -22.61 -20.63
C PHE A 98 -14.16 -22.40 -20.43
N GLY A 99 -13.33 -23.21 -21.09
CA GLY A 99 -11.87 -23.16 -20.98
C GLY A 99 -11.30 -21.83 -21.45
N THR A 100 -11.71 -21.34 -22.62
CA THR A 100 -11.25 -20.05 -23.15
C THR A 100 -11.66 -18.89 -22.24
N LYS A 101 -12.90 -18.87 -21.75
CA LYS A 101 -13.36 -17.86 -20.78
C LYS A 101 -12.57 -17.90 -19.46
N ALA A 102 -12.22 -19.10 -18.99
CA ALA A 102 -11.43 -19.27 -17.77
C ALA A 102 -9.98 -18.76 -17.94
N VAL A 103 -9.40 -18.90 -19.14
CA VAL A 103 -8.11 -18.31 -19.51
C VAL A 103 -8.22 -16.79 -19.62
N ASP A 104 -9.22 -16.27 -20.34
CA ASP A 104 -9.41 -14.83 -20.54
C ASP A 104 -9.57 -14.08 -19.21
N ASN A 105 -10.32 -14.64 -18.28
CA ASN A 105 -10.47 -14.07 -16.94
C ASN A 105 -9.13 -13.98 -16.17
N ARG A 106 -8.23 -14.95 -16.36
CA ARG A 106 -6.90 -14.93 -15.74
C ARG A 106 -6.00 -13.90 -16.41
N ILE A 107 -5.96 -13.86 -17.74
CA ILE A 107 -5.21 -12.85 -18.50
C ILE A 107 -5.67 -11.44 -18.11
N LYS A 108 -6.98 -11.21 -18.02
CA LYS A 108 -7.54 -9.94 -17.55
C LYS A 108 -7.04 -9.56 -16.16
N GLU A 109 -7.02 -10.51 -15.21
CA GLU A 109 -6.50 -10.27 -13.87
C GLU A 109 -5.00 -9.94 -13.89
N LEU A 110 -4.21 -10.67 -14.68
CA LEU A 110 -2.77 -10.43 -14.83
C LEU A 110 -2.49 -9.03 -15.41
N ASN A 111 -3.25 -8.61 -16.42
CA ASN A 111 -3.17 -7.25 -16.97
C ASN A 111 -3.57 -6.16 -15.96
N ASN A 112 -4.58 -6.44 -15.12
CA ASN A 112 -4.92 -5.54 -14.02
C ASN A 112 -3.75 -5.40 -13.01
N ILE A 113 -3.04 -6.49 -12.71
CA ILE A 113 -1.85 -6.46 -11.85
C ILE A 113 -0.73 -5.65 -12.51
N ILE A 114 -0.48 -5.81 -13.82
CA ILE A 114 0.48 -4.96 -14.57
C ILE A 114 0.12 -3.47 -14.40
N SER A 115 -1.14 -3.10 -14.58
CA SER A 115 -1.59 -1.71 -14.40
C SER A 115 -1.32 -1.19 -12.98
N GLN A 116 -1.50 -2.03 -11.95
CA GLN A 116 -1.19 -1.67 -10.57
C GLN A 116 0.32 -1.50 -10.32
N ILE A 117 1.16 -2.36 -10.93
CA ILE A 117 2.63 -2.25 -10.88
C ILE A 117 3.08 -0.91 -11.47
N GLU A 118 2.55 -0.55 -12.63
CA GLU A 118 2.92 0.69 -13.33
C GLU A 118 2.55 1.94 -12.52
N LYS A 119 1.31 1.97 -12.00
CA LYS A 119 0.79 3.06 -11.16
C LYS A 119 1.51 3.21 -9.82
N ASN A 120 2.20 2.16 -9.34
CA ASN A 120 2.89 2.21 -8.05
C ASN A 120 4.15 3.07 -8.13
N LYS A 121 4.10 4.28 -7.55
CA LYS A 121 5.24 5.22 -7.51
C LYS A 121 6.35 4.83 -6.53
N MET A 122 6.08 3.90 -5.62
CA MET A 122 7.04 3.47 -4.57
C MET A 122 7.83 2.23 -4.97
N LEU A 123 7.49 1.59 -6.09
CA LEU A 123 8.18 0.42 -6.60
C LEU A 123 9.37 0.86 -7.47
N GLU A 124 10.53 0.24 -7.25
CA GLU A 124 11.76 0.54 -7.99
C GLU A 124 11.61 0.13 -9.46
N SER A 125 12.27 0.84 -10.38
CA SER A 125 12.16 0.58 -11.82
C SER A 125 12.57 -0.84 -12.19
N ALA A 126 13.65 -1.35 -11.59
CA ALA A 126 14.11 -2.72 -11.78
C ALA A 126 13.05 -3.75 -11.37
N ASP A 127 12.42 -3.57 -10.20
CA ASP A 127 11.33 -4.46 -9.77
C ASP A 127 10.12 -4.37 -10.69
N LYS A 128 9.74 -3.16 -11.15
CA LYS A 128 8.62 -3.00 -12.10
C LYS A 128 8.84 -3.85 -13.34
N THR A 129 10.05 -3.77 -13.90
CA THR A 129 10.43 -4.56 -15.08
C THR A 129 10.38 -6.05 -14.80
N GLU A 130 11.01 -6.50 -13.71
CA GLU A 130 11.04 -7.91 -13.31
C GLU A 130 9.62 -8.50 -13.16
N LEU A 131 8.76 -7.83 -12.37
CA LEU A 131 7.40 -8.30 -12.13
C LEU A 131 6.55 -8.29 -13.40
N LYS A 132 6.70 -7.28 -14.26
CA LYS A 132 6.01 -7.24 -15.56
C LYS A 132 6.46 -8.38 -16.46
N THR A 133 7.76 -8.62 -16.55
CA THR A 133 8.32 -9.71 -17.35
C THR A 133 7.79 -11.07 -16.89
N ASP A 134 7.75 -11.32 -15.58
CA ASP A 134 7.20 -12.56 -15.03
C ASP A 134 5.71 -12.73 -15.35
N ILE A 135 4.91 -11.66 -15.22
CA ILE A 135 3.48 -11.70 -15.56
C ILE A 135 3.28 -11.91 -17.07
N GLN A 136 4.07 -11.26 -17.92
CA GLN A 136 3.98 -11.41 -19.38
C GLN A 136 4.32 -12.83 -19.84
N LYS A 137 5.31 -13.49 -19.21
CA LYS A 137 5.59 -14.90 -19.47
C LYS A 137 4.37 -15.78 -19.17
N GLU A 138 3.72 -15.54 -18.03
CA GLU A 138 2.51 -16.29 -17.66
C GLU A 138 1.34 -16.03 -18.62
N ILE A 139 1.14 -14.77 -19.06
CA ILE A 139 0.15 -14.43 -20.09
C ILE A 139 0.43 -15.21 -21.38
N ALA A 140 1.67 -15.23 -21.86
CA ALA A 140 2.02 -15.95 -23.08
C ALA A 140 1.74 -17.46 -22.97
N THR A 141 2.04 -18.08 -21.82
CA THR A 141 1.72 -19.51 -21.60
C THR A 141 0.21 -19.78 -21.56
N LEU A 142 -0.58 -18.85 -21.02
CA LEU A 142 -2.03 -18.93 -21.01
C LEU A 142 -2.63 -18.75 -22.42
N GLU A 143 -2.07 -17.85 -23.24
CA GLU A 143 -2.48 -17.67 -24.63
C GLU A 143 -2.22 -18.93 -25.46
N ALA A 144 -1.05 -19.55 -25.32
CA ALA A 144 -0.76 -20.84 -25.95
C ALA A 144 -1.76 -21.95 -25.51
N LEU A 145 -2.05 -22.04 -24.20
CA LEU A 145 -3.05 -22.98 -23.69
C LEU A 145 -4.46 -22.71 -24.25
N LYS A 146 -4.81 -21.43 -24.47
CA LYS A 146 -6.08 -21.05 -25.11
C LYS A 146 -6.17 -21.59 -26.54
N GLU A 147 -5.09 -21.46 -27.31
CA GLU A 147 -5.01 -22.00 -28.67
C GLU A 147 -5.16 -23.52 -28.70
N GLU A 148 -4.46 -24.23 -27.81
CA GLU A 148 -4.61 -25.69 -27.63
C GLU A 148 -6.06 -26.08 -27.32
N ILE A 149 -6.72 -25.36 -26.40
CA ILE A 149 -8.13 -25.59 -26.03
C ILE A 149 -9.05 -25.38 -27.24
N THR A 150 -8.85 -24.32 -28.01
CA THR A 150 -9.67 -24.04 -29.20
C THR A 150 -9.49 -25.09 -30.30
N SER A 151 -8.28 -25.64 -30.41
CA SER A 151 -7.92 -26.61 -31.46
C SER A 151 -8.27 -28.05 -31.10
N ALA A 152 -8.46 -28.38 -29.82
CA ALA A 152 -8.77 -29.73 -29.37
C ALA A 152 -10.03 -30.31 -30.06
N THR A 153 -9.93 -31.52 -30.62
CA THR A 153 -11.03 -32.20 -31.34
C THR A 153 -11.66 -33.32 -30.53
N ASP A 154 -11.05 -33.70 -29.40
CA ASP A 154 -11.53 -34.76 -28.52
C ASP A 154 -11.77 -34.24 -27.09
N LEU A 155 -12.67 -34.93 -26.39
CA LEU A 155 -13.14 -34.50 -25.07
C LEU A 155 -12.10 -34.79 -23.97
N GLU A 156 -11.30 -35.84 -24.10
CA GLU A 156 -10.31 -36.26 -23.10
C GLU A 156 -9.14 -35.27 -23.02
N THR A 157 -8.56 -34.91 -24.16
CA THR A 157 -7.56 -33.86 -24.30
C THR A 157 -8.09 -32.55 -23.78
N LEU A 158 -9.30 -32.15 -24.17
CA LEU A 158 -9.90 -30.88 -23.75
C LEU A 158 -10.06 -30.80 -22.22
N ARG A 159 -10.50 -31.88 -21.56
CA ARG A 159 -10.55 -31.94 -20.08
C ARG A 159 -9.17 -31.78 -19.46
N THR A 160 -8.16 -32.44 -20.02
CA THR A 160 -6.78 -32.37 -19.55
C THR A 160 -6.23 -30.94 -19.67
N LEU A 161 -6.44 -30.28 -20.81
CA LEU A 161 -6.04 -28.88 -21.03
C LEU A 161 -6.73 -27.93 -20.05
N ILE A 162 -8.05 -28.08 -19.85
CA ILE A 162 -8.79 -27.27 -18.88
C ILE A 162 -8.26 -27.48 -17.46
N LYS A 163 -7.82 -28.70 -17.10
CA LYS A 163 -7.21 -28.99 -15.80
C LYS A 163 -5.87 -28.25 -15.62
N LYS A 164 -5.05 -28.10 -16.67
CA LYS A 164 -3.79 -27.33 -16.63
C LYS A 164 -4.01 -25.88 -16.20
N ILE A 165 -5.15 -25.27 -16.57
CA ILE A 165 -5.53 -23.91 -16.14
C ILE A 165 -5.52 -23.74 -14.61
N TYR A 166 -5.74 -24.80 -13.84
CA TYR A 166 -5.80 -24.77 -12.37
C TYR A 166 -4.60 -25.43 -11.70
N THR A 167 -3.99 -26.41 -12.37
CA THR A 167 -2.88 -27.20 -11.82
C THR A 167 -1.52 -26.62 -12.16
N ASP A 168 -1.34 -26.08 -13.36
CA ASP A 168 -0.07 -25.52 -13.80
C ASP A 168 -0.11 -23.98 -13.67
N HIS A 169 -1.22 -23.36 -14.03
CA HIS A 169 -1.41 -21.90 -14.00
C HIS A 169 -2.11 -21.43 -12.72
N LYS A 170 -1.39 -21.50 -11.59
CA LYS A 170 -1.91 -21.19 -10.25
C LYS A 170 -2.03 -19.68 -9.97
N ILE A 171 -2.65 -18.94 -10.88
CA ILE A 171 -2.73 -17.47 -10.86
C ILE A 171 -3.31 -16.95 -9.55
N TYR A 172 -4.48 -17.45 -9.14
CA TYR A 172 -5.17 -16.95 -7.96
C TYR A 172 -4.57 -17.44 -6.64
N ALA A 173 -3.97 -18.63 -6.64
CA ALA A 173 -3.40 -19.22 -5.43
C ALA A 173 -2.00 -18.68 -5.12
N VAL A 174 -1.20 -18.39 -6.15
CA VAL A 174 0.22 -18.03 -5.97
C VAL A 174 0.60 -16.71 -6.64
N VAL A 175 0.42 -16.59 -7.95
CA VAL A 175 0.95 -15.43 -8.72
C VAL A 175 0.34 -14.12 -8.22
N LYS A 176 -0.99 -14.01 -8.15
CA LYS A 176 -1.67 -12.80 -7.67
C LYS A 176 -1.28 -12.44 -6.23
N PRO A 177 -1.34 -13.36 -5.24
CA PRO A 177 -0.87 -13.07 -3.89
C PRO A 177 0.61 -12.63 -3.82
N LYS A 178 1.50 -13.27 -4.59
CA LYS A 178 2.93 -12.90 -4.68
C LYS A 178 3.10 -11.44 -5.09
N GLN A 179 2.47 -11.06 -6.19
CA GLN A 179 2.58 -9.73 -6.76
C GLN A 179 2.02 -8.68 -5.79
N LEU A 180 0.81 -8.89 -5.27
CA LEU A 180 0.20 -7.97 -4.31
C LEU A 180 1.03 -7.80 -3.02
N ALA A 181 1.68 -8.87 -2.55
CA ALA A 181 2.56 -8.81 -1.39
C ALA A 181 3.83 -7.97 -1.65
N ILE A 182 4.44 -8.11 -2.83
CA ILE A 182 5.58 -7.27 -3.24
C ILE A 182 5.16 -5.79 -3.35
N LEU A 183 3.99 -5.50 -3.93
CA LEU A 183 3.44 -4.14 -3.96
C LEU A 183 3.22 -3.58 -2.55
N ALA A 184 2.74 -4.41 -1.61
CA ALA A 184 2.57 -3.99 -0.22
C ALA A 184 3.91 -3.64 0.44
N ALA A 185 4.94 -4.48 0.25
CA ALA A 185 6.29 -4.20 0.75
C ALA A 185 6.85 -2.89 0.19
N ALA A 186 6.69 -2.65 -1.12
CA ALA A 186 7.13 -1.40 -1.75
C ALA A 186 6.41 -0.16 -1.17
N ARG A 187 5.10 -0.24 -0.91
CA ARG A 187 4.36 0.85 -0.27
C ARG A 187 4.89 1.14 1.14
N THR A 188 5.19 0.10 1.92
CA THR A 188 5.79 0.25 3.26
C THR A 188 7.20 0.86 3.17
N LYS A 189 8.02 0.46 2.20
CA LYS A 189 9.33 1.08 1.93
C LYS A 189 9.19 2.56 1.59
N GLY A 190 8.16 2.93 0.83
CA GLY A 190 7.82 4.33 0.57
C GLY A 190 7.54 5.16 1.83
N ALA A 191 6.99 4.55 2.89
CA ALA A 191 6.81 5.22 4.19
C ALA A 191 8.16 5.40 4.91
N VAL A 192 9.02 4.38 4.90
CA VAL A 192 10.41 4.48 5.43
C VAL A 192 11.15 5.63 4.78
N ASN A 193 11.15 5.72 3.44
CA ASN A 193 11.86 6.78 2.72
C ASN A 193 11.37 8.19 3.11
N LYS A 194 10.09 8.35 3.47
CA LYS A 194 9.57 9.62 3.98
C LYS A 194 10.09 9.93 5.38
N LEU A 195 10.20 8.92 6.25
CA LEU A 195 10.77 9.06 7.59
C LEU A 195 12.27 9.37 7.54
N GLU A 196 13.04 8.72 6.66
CA GLU A 196 14.47 9.04 6.44
C GLU A 196 14.66 10.49 5.96
N ASN A 197 13.77 11.01 5.12
CA ASN A 197 13.81 12.42 4.73
C ASN A 197 13.45 13.37 5.87
N LEU A 198 12.61 12.92 6.81
CA LEU A 198 12.26 13.68 8.00
C LEU A 198 13.41 13.68 9.01
N GLU A 199 14.12 12.57 9.18
CA GLU A 199 15.35 12.45 9.98
C GLU A 199 16.34 13.57 9.63
N LYS A 200 16.67 13.72 8.34
CA LYS A 200 17.57 14.78 7.85
C LYS A 200 17.11 16.20 8.17
N ARG A 201 15.81 16.42 8.35
CA ARG A 201 15.26 17.72 8.75
C ARG A 201 15.33 17.91 10.26
N LEU A 202 15.14 16.83 11.03
CA LEU A 202 15.26 16.85 12.48
C LEU A 202 16.70 17.10 12.91
N GLU A 203 17.69 16.48 12.24
CA GLU A 203 19.12 16.75 12.45
C GLU A 203 19.43 18.25 12.31
N LYS A 204 19.01 18.88 11.21
CA LYS A 204 19.17 20.34 11.01
C LYS A 204 18.50 21.21 12.08
N LEU A 205 17.38 20.74 12.65
CA LEU A 205 16.69 21.46 13.71
C LEU A 205 17.41 21.32 15.06
N ILE A 206 18.00 20.16 15.32
CA ILE A 206 18.85 19.92 16.50
C ILE A 206 20.10 20.79 16.40
N ASP A 207 20.79 20.78 15.27
CA ASP A 207 22.01 21.59 15.06
C ASP A 207 21.73 23.07 15.34
N LYS A 208 20.65 23.59 14.77
CA LYS A 208 20.21 24.95 15.05
C LYS A 208 19.90 25.21 16.52
N ALA A 209 19.27 24.26 17.21
CA ALA A 209 18.95 24.43 18.63
C ALA A 209 20.23 24.43 19.48
N LYS A 210 21.25 23.66 19.11
CA LYS A 210 22.58 23.71 19.75
C LYS A 210 23.28 25.05 19.51
N ASP A 211 23.22 25.56 18.28
CA ASP A 211 23.78 26.87 17.93
C ASP A 211 23.10 28.00 18.72
N ASP A 212 21.80 27.85 19.01
CA ASP A 212 21.04 28.75 19.88
C ASP A 212 21.34 28.56 21.39
N GLY A 213 22.26 27.66 21.77
CA GLY A 213 22.63 27.36 23.17
C GLY A 213 21.59 26.56 23.96
N LYS A 214 20.68 25.85 23.30
CA LYS A 214 19.61 25.08 23.96
C LYS A 214 20.07 23.68 24.34
N ASP A 215 19.52 23.15 25.43
CA ASP A 215 19.71 21.74 25.77
C ASP A 215 18.93 20.86 24.79
N THR A 216 19.68 20.02 24.05
CA THR A 216 19.12 19.11 23.04
C THR A 216 19.16 17.65 23.46
N THR A 217 19.63 17.34 24.68
CA THR A 217 19.91 15.97 25.15
C THR A 217 18.73 15.02 24.95
N ALA A 218 17.53 15.43 25.38
CA ALA A 218 16.33 14.61 25.23
C ALA A 218 15.90 14.43 23.76
N VAL A 219 16.05 15.47 22.94
CA VAL A 219 15.69 15.44 21.51
C VAL A 219 16.62 14.50 20.75
N GLU A 220 17.92 14.56 21.02
CA GLU A 220 18.93 13.68 20.42
C GLU A 220 18.69 12.21 20.74
N SER A 221 18.33 11.91 21.99
CA SER A 221 17.95 10.56 22.41
C SER A 221 16.76 10.04 21.59
N TYR A 222 15.69 10.84 21.46
CA TYR A 222 14.54 10.43 20.66
C TYR A 222 14.83 10.32 19.16
N VAL A 223 15.72 11.15 18.61
CA VAL A 223 16.12 11.06 17.19
C VAL A 223 16.95 9.80 16.95
N THR A 224 17.84 9.43 17.88
CA THR A 224 18.60 8.18 17.81
C THR A 224 17.65 6.97 17.78
N ASP A 225 16.66 6.96 18.68
CA ASP A 225 15.62 5.93 18.74
C ASP A 225 14.77 5.86 17.45
N PHE A 226 14.38 7.02 16.93
CA PHE A 226 13.63 7.16 15.69
C PHE A 226 14.39 6.56 14.49
N LYS A 227 15.68 6.88 14.37
CA LYS A 227 16.58 6.38 13.33
C LYS A 227 16.72 4.86 13.41
N ALA A 228 17.04 4.34 14.60
CA ALA A 228 17.21 2.91 14.81
C ALA A 228 15.96 2.10 14.42
N LYS A 229 14.76 2.58 14.81
CA LYS A 229 13.49 1.92 14.45
C LYS A 229 13.20 2.01 12.95
N THR A 230 13.52 3.13 12.31
CA THR A 230 13.35 3.32 10.86
C THR A 230 14.27 2.39 10.06
N GLU A 231 15.53 2.25 10.46
CA GLU A 231 16.49 1.32 9.85
C GLU A 231 16.09 -0.15 10.05
N GLN A 232 15.66 -0.54 11.25
CA GLN A 232 15.16 -1.89 11.50
C GLN A 232 13.91 -2.21 10.66
N ALA A 233 12.98 -1.27 10.55
CA ALA A 233 11.80 -1.43 9.70
C ALA A 233 12.20 -1.63 8.23
N LYS A 234 13.19 -0.87 7.73
CA LYS A 234 13.74 -1.03 6.37
C LYS A 234 14.27 -2.44 6.14
N SER A 235 15.10 -2.94 7.06
CA SER A 235 15.65 -4.30 6.99
C SER A 235 14.55 -5.37 6.92
N LEU A 236 13.52 -5.26 7.75
CA LEU A 236 12.38 -6.19 7.74
C LEU A 236 11.57 -6.12 6.45
N ILE A 237 11.41 -4.94 5.85
CA ILE A 237 10.72 -4.79 4.56
C ILE A 237 11.52 -5.44 3.44
N ASP A 238 12.84 -5.28 3.41
CA ASP A 238 13.69 -5.91 2.41
C ASP A 238 13.68 -7.44 2.58
N LYS A 239 13.70 -7.96 3.82
CA LYS A 239 13.49 -9.40 4.12
C LYS A 239 12.12 -9.88 3.62
N ALA A 240 11.04 -9.14 3.89
CA ALA A 240 9.71 -9.48 3.41
C ALA A 240 9.65 -9.56 1.89
N LYS A 241 10.21 -8.56 1.20
CA LYS A 241 10.27 -8.49 -0.27
C LYS A 241 11.03 -9.68 -0.85
N ALA A 242 12.20 -10.01 -0.30
CA ALA A 242 12.98 -11.17 -0.72
C ALA A 242 12.19 -12.48 -0.52
N THR A 243 11.53 -12.62 0.63
CA THR A 243 10.67 -13.77 0.94
C THR A 243 9.54 -13.93 -0.08
N PHE A 244 8.84 -12.83 -0.43
CA PHE A 244 7.79 -12.87 -1.45
C PHE A 244 8.33 -13.21 -2.84
N LYS A 245 9.49 -12.66 -3.23
CA LYS A 245 10.13 -13.01 -4.52
C LYS A 245 10.46 -14.50 -4.61
N SER A 246 10.84 -15.13 -3.50
CA SER A 246 11.18 -16.57 -3.43
C SER A 246 9.98 -17.53 -3.52
N MET A 247 8.74 -17.02 -3.50
CA MET A 247 7.54 -17.87 -3.58
C MET A 247 7.52 -18.69 -4.89
N PRO A 248 7.49 -20.03 -4.82
CA PRO A 248 7.45 -20.90 -5.99
C PRO A 248 6.05 -20.98 -6.58
N ILE A 249 5.92 -20.86 -7.91
CA ILE A 249 4.61 -20.88 -8.61
C ILE A 249 3.99 -22.29 -8.58
N ASN A 250 4.84 -23.31 -8.72
CA ASN A 250 4.47 -24.72 -8.82
C ASN A 250 4.12 -25.37 -7.47
N ASP A 251 4.51 -24.77 -6.34
CA ASP A 251 4.24 -25.30 -4.99
C ASP A 251 3.45 -24.30 -4.12
N PRO A 252 2.10 -24.38 -4.12
CA PRO A 252 1.23 -23.52 -3.33
C PRO A 252 1.40 -23.68 -1.83
N ALA A 253 1.77 -24.87 -1.35
CA ALA A 253 1.93 -25.11 0.08
C ALA A 253 3.15 -24.32 0.58
N LYS A 254 4.29 -24.45 -0.11
CA LYS A 254 5.49 -23.67 0.18
C LYS A 254 5.29 -22.18 -0.06
N ALA A 255 4.60 -21.79 -1.14
CA ALA A 255 4.28 -20.39 -1.39
C ALA A 255 3.42 -19.78 -0.29
N LYS A 256 2.46 -20.53 0.27
CA LYS A 256 1.64 -20.09 1.40
C LYS A 256 2.50 -19.86 2.65
N VAL A 257 3.42 -20.76 2.98
CA VAL A 257 4.34 -20.61 4.13
C VAL A 257 5.17 -19.34 3.98
N LEU A 258 5.84 -19.15 2.84
CA LEU A 258 6.65 -17.95 2.56
C LEU A 258 5.82 -16.67 2.59
N ARG A 259 4.57 -16.72 2.11
CA ARG A 259 3.66 -15.58 2.18
C ARG A 259 3.35 -15.19 3.62
N GLU A 260 3.08 -16.15 4.50
CA GLU A 260 2.80 -15.85 5.91
C GLU A 260 4.06 -15.36 6.65
N GLU A 261 5.23 -15.93 6.34
CA GLU A 261 6.51 -15.45 6.87
C GLU A 261 6.76 -13.99 6.46
N GLY A 262 6.65 -13.68 5.17
CA GLY A 262 6.83 -12.31 4.66
C GLY A 262 5.82 -11.32 5.25
N LYS A 263 4.57 -11.73 5.51
CA LYS A 263 3.57 -10.92 6.23
C LYS A 263 3.98 -10.68 7.68
N GLY A 264 4.61 -11.65 8.33
CA GLY A 264 5.19 -11.51 9.67
C GLY A 264 6.20 -10.37 9.71
N TYR A 265 7.17 -10.36 8.78
CA TYR A 265 8.14 -9.27 8.64
C TYR A 265 7.48 -7.91 8.38
N LEU A 266 6.47 -7.83 7.49
CA LEU A 266 5.75 -6.58 7.25
C LEU A 266 4.97 -6.08 8.47
N THR A 267 4.45 -6.99 9.30
CA THR A 267 3.75 -6.62 10.54
C THR A 267 4.73 -6.00 11.52
N GLN A 268 5.88 -6.65 11.75
CA GLN A 268 6.94 -6.12 12.61
C GLN A 268 7.45 -4.76 12.12
N ALA A 269 7.69 -4.63 10.81
CA ALA A 269 8.10 -3.35 10.21
C ALA A 269 7.06 -2.24 10.47
N LYS A 270 5.77 -2.53 10.31
CA LYS A 270 4.70 -1.55 10.58
C LYS A 270 4.68 -1.14 12.05
N ASP A 271 4.90 -2.05 12.98
CA ASP A 271 4.90 -1.72 14.40
C ASP A 271 6.11 -0.85 14.78
N LEU A 272 7.30 -1.13 14.22
CA LEU A 272 8.46 -0.23 14.34
C LEU A 272 8.17 1.16 13.76
N LEU A 273 7.50 1.25 12.62
CA LEU A 273 7.12 2.54 12.03
C LEU A 273 6.12 3.31 12.89
N LYS A 274 5.19 2.63 13.57
CA LYS A 274 4.30 3.27 14.55
C LYS A 274 5.08 3.81 15.73
N GLN A 275 6.02 3.03 16.26
CA GLN A 275 6.89 3.45 17.36
C GLN A 275 7.76 4.65 16.97
N ALA A 276 8.37 4.63 15.78
CA ALA A 276 9.06 5.79 15.23
C ALA A 276 8.14 7.03 15.13
N GLY A 277 6.88 6.83 14.71
CA GLY A 277 5.87 7.89 14.74
C GLY A 277 5.57 8.44 16.15
N THR A 278 5.66 7.61 17.19
CA THR A 278 5.56 8.05 18.59
C THR A 278 6.79 8.85 19.03
N ASP A 279 7.99 8.41 18.68
CA ASP A 279 9.22 9.15 19.00
C ASP A 279 9.26 10.51 18.29
N LEU A 280 8.78 10.58 17.05
CA LEU A 280 8.59 11.84 16.34
C LEU A 280 7.67 12.82 17.10
N LYS A 281 6.58 12.33 17.72
CA LYS A 281 5.71 13.20 18.54
C LYS A 281 6.43 13.72 19.77
N LYS A 282 7.27 12.90 20.42
CA LYS A 282 8.09 13.31 21.57
C LYS A 282 9.12 14.38 21.15
N ILE A 283 9.78 14.19 20.01
CA ILE A 283 10.70 15.18 19.42
C ILE A 283 10.00 16.52 19.20
N ILE A 284 8.80 16.50 18.59
CA ILE A 284 8.02 17.72 18.36
C ILE A 284 7.61 18.39 19.68
N ALA A 285 7.24 17.61 20.70
CA ALA A 285 6.86 18.14 22.01
C ALA A 285 8.06 18.81 22.70
N ALA A 286 9.22 18.15 22.74
CA ALA A 286 10.45 18.68 23.32
C ALA A 286 10.92 19.96 22.61
N LEU A 287 10.92 19.98 21.27
CA LEU A 287 11.28 21.18 20.52
C LEU A 287 10.30 22.37 20.74
N LYS A 288 9.05 22.09 21.11
CA LYS A 288 8.07 23.14 21.44
C LYS A 288 8.27 23.71 22.84
N THR A 289 8.59 22.87 23.83
CA THR A 289 8.84 23.34 25.20
C THR A 289 10.03 24.28 25.23
N GLU A 290 11.10 23.94 24.51
CA GLU A 290 12.29 24.80 24.37
C GLU A 290 11.96 26.18 23.78
N LYS A 291 11.05 26.22 22.81
CA LYS A 291 10.63 27.49 22.20
C LYS A 291 9.89 28.41 23.18
N LYS A 292 9.13 27.84 24.14
CA LYS A 292 8.37 28.63 25.11
C LYS A 292 9.29 29.29 26.14
N SER A 293 10.31 28.56 26.61
CA SER A 293 11.29 29.08 27.58
C SER A 293 12.10 30.26 27.02
N SER A 294 12.37 30.27 25.71
CA SER A 294 13.10 31.37 25.04
C SER A 294 12.31 32.69 24.91
N ASN A 295 11.00 32.72 25.20
CA ASN A 295 10.14 33.88 24.92
C ASN A 295 9.55 34.54 26.18
N SER A 296 9.98 34.17 27.39
CA SER A 296 9.46 34.76 28.64
C SER A 296 10.47 35.65 29.38
N ASN A 297 11.45 36.24 28.68
CA ASN A 297 12.57 36.94 29.32
C ASN A 297 12.76 38.39 28.87
N THR A 298 11.68 39.14 28.57
CA THR A 298 11.80 40.49 27.98
C THR A 298 10.93 41.60 28.56
N ASP A 299 10.28 41.46 29.72
CA ASP A 299 9.36 42.52 30.19
C ASP A 299 9.51 42.98 31.66
N ASP A 300 10.61 42.70 32.37
CA ASP A 300 10.83 43.30 33.71
C ASP A 300 12.28 43.82 33.87
N ASP A 301 12.42 45.15 33.71
CA ASP A 301 13.37 46.11 34.33
C ASP A 301 13.36 47.35 33.41
N ASP A 302 12.38 48.25 33.52
CA ASP A 302 12.31 49.34 34.51
C ASP A 302 13.67 49.77 35.10
N ASP A 303 14.12 50.91 34.58
CA ASP A 303 14.85 52.00 35.27
C ASP A 303 15.82 51.65 36.41
N THR A 304 17.12 51.72 36.15
CA THR A 304 18.02 52.68 36.85
C THR A 304 19.43 52.73 36.24
N THR A 305 19.96 53.96 36.26
CA THR A 305 21.08 54.54 35.50
C THR A 305 22.48 54.28 36.15
N PRO A 306 23.60 54.74 35.54
CA PRO A 306 24.84 53.98 35.40
C PRO A 306 25.93 54.33 36.43
N SER A 307 26.90 53.42 36.63
CA SER A 307 28.19 53.79 37.22
C SER A 307 29.34 53.17 36.42
N THR A 308 30.17 54.08 35.90
CA THR A 308 31.37 53.84 35.10
C THR A 308 32.58 53.63 36.02
N THR A 309 33.42 52.62 35.75
CA THR A 309 34.85 52.69 36.08
C THR A 309 35.65 51.82 35.09
N PRO A 310 36.64 52.39 34.37
CA PRO A 310 37.53 51.64 33.49
C PRO A 310 38.76 51.12 34.24
N THR A 311 39.26 49.93 33.90
CA THR A 311 40.62 49.50 34.29
C THR A 311 41.24 48.64 33.18
N PRO A 312 42.52 48.85 32.80
CA PRO A 312 43.07 48.37 31.54
C PRO A 312 44.04 47.17 31.66
N SER A 313 44.18 46.46 30.53
CA SER A 313 45.43 45.94 29.94
C SER A 313 46.14 44.70 30.51
N ALA A 314 46.84 44.02 29.57
CA ALA A 314 47.82 42.91 29.63
C ALA A 314 47.23 41.48 29.67
N THR A 315 47.70 40.45 28.93
CA THR A 315 48.73 40.21 27.90
C THR A 315 48.51 38.75 27.40
N PRO A 316 48.84 38.39 26.15
CA PRO A 316 48.65 37.02 25.62
C PRO A 316 49.70 36.03 26.14
N THR A 317 49.30 34.80 26.42
CA THR A 317 50.23 33.66 26.61
C THR A 317 49.86 32.55 25.65
N SER A 318 50.75 32.33 24.68
CA SER A 318 50.80 31.20 23.77
C SER A 318 51.19 29.92 24.53
N THR A 319 50.64 28.76 24.13
CA THR A 319 51.15 27.45 24.55
C THR A 319 51.09 26.47 23.38
N PRO A 320 52.17 25.70 23.13
CA PRO A 320 52.39 24.98 21.87
C PRO A 320 51.82 23.57 21.83
N THR A 321 51.63 23.12 20.59
CA THR A 321 51.43 21.77 20.07
C THR A 321 52.41 20.72 20.61
N PRO A 322 51.98 19.47 20.86
CA PRO A 322 52.84 18.32 20.70
C PRO A 322 52.47 17.51 19.46
N THR A 323 53.48 17.39 18.58
CA THR A 323 53.64 16.33 17.58
C THR A 323 53.72 14.98 18.28
N THR A 324 53.03 13.95 17.79
CA THR A 324 53.49 12.58 17.99
C THR A 324 53.19 11.74 16.76
N THR A 325 54.29 11.18 16.25
CA THR A 325 54.44 10.24 15.16
C THR A 325 54.38 8.83 15.73
N GLU A 326 53.64 7.92 15.09
CA GLU A 326 54.06 6.56 14.69
C GLU A 326 52.99 5.92 13.78
#